data_AF-A0A820PJI2-F1
#
_entry.id   AF-A0A820PJI2-F1
#
_cell.length_a   1.000
_cell.length_b   1.000
_cell.length_c   1.000
_cell.angle_alpha   90.00
_cell.angle_beta   90.00
_cell.angle_gamma   90.00
#
_symmetry.space_group_name_H-M   'P 1'
#
loop_
_entity.id
_entity.type
_entity.pdbx_description
1 polymer ?
#
loop_
_entity_poly.entity_id
_entity_poly.type
_entity_poly.pdbx_seq_one_letter_code
_entity_poly.pdbx_strand_id
1 'polypeptide(L)'
;DLDSLRNHYGILIVLITFLSRVVFVGFCWSYGTVIVEFKKENSTLSDTEMSWIGSVGQSFGGVVAPLILFCAHRYGFQLSFIISLVLCVISLFISSLVQNIRWLFLTYSLPYGFANAAV
;
A
#
# COMPACT_ATOMS: atom_id res chain seq x y z
N ASP A 1 36.93 8.39 4.85
CA ASP A 1 35.82 8.77 3.95
C ASP A 1 34.79 7.71 3.61
N LEU A 2 35.06 6.42 3.78
CA LEU A 2 34.02 5.38 3.60
C LEU A 2 32.90 5.46 4.66
N ASP A 3 33.21 5.85 5.89
CA ASP A 3 32.22 5.97 6.96
C ASP A 3 31.28 7.18 6.78
N SER A 4 31.78 8.28 6.22
CA SER A 4 30.97 9.47 5.92
C SER A 4 29.98 9.21 4.78
N LEU A 5 30.44 8.53 3.71
CA LEU A 5 29.59 8.07 2.62
C LEU A 5 28.54 7.08 3.14
N ARG A 6 28.94 6.08 3.93
CA ARG A 6 28.01 5.09 4.53
C ARG A 6 26.94 5.76 5.40
N ASN A 7 27.31 6.81 6.15
CA ASN A 7 26.37 7.54 7.00
C ASN A 7 25.36 8.36 6.17
N HIS A 8 25.82 9.03 5.09
CA HIS A 8 24.93 9.75 4.17
C HIS A 8 23.93 8.82 3.46
N TYR A 9 24.38 7.67 2.93
CA TYR A 9 23.48 6.70 2.31
C TYR A 9 22.53 6.07 3.33
N GLY A 10 22.97 5.84 4.56
CA GLY A 10 22.13 5.34 5.65
C GLY A 10 20.98 6.31 5.98
N ILE A 11 21.30 7.58 6.16
CA ILE A 11 20.29 8.63 6.41
C ILE A 11 19.30 8.72 5.25
N LEU A 12 19.79 8.66 4.01
CA LEU A 12 18.94 8.73 2.82
C LEU A 12 17.95 7.56 2.73
N ILE A 13 18.39 6.34 3.00
CA ILE A 13 17.51 5.16 3.03
C ILE A 13 16.46 5.30 4.13
N VAL A 14 16.87 5.71 5.34
CA VAL A 14 15.93 5.92 6.47
C VAL A 14 14.89 6.97 6.13
N LEU A 15 15.29 8.08 5.50
CA LEU A 15 14.37 9.14 5.07
C LEU A 15 13.37 8.64 4.02
N ILE A 16 13.82 7.86 3.04
CA ILE A 16 12.96 7.26 2.02
C ILE A 16 11.96 6.30 2.66
N THR A 17 12.41 5.40 3.54
CA THR A 17 11.53 4.46 4.25
C THR A 17 10.55 5.19 5.16
N PHE A 18 10.98 6.26 5.82
CA PHE A 18 10.10 7.08 6.66
C PHE A 18 9.00 7.74 5.82
N LEU A 19 9.39 8.41 4.72
CA LEU A 19 8.44 9.09 3.83
C LEU A 19 7.45 8.11 3.21
N SER A 20 7.91 6.96 2.73
CA SER A 20 7.02 5.93 2.18
C SER A 20 6.07 5.41 3.25
N ARG A 21 6.54 5.17 4.48
CA ARG A 21 5.67 4.73 5.59
C ARG A 21 4.60 5.75 5.93
N VAL A 22 4.95 7.04 5.98
CA VAL A 22 4.00 8.12 6.25
C VAL A 22 2.92 8.17 5.18
N VAL A 23 3.28 8.04 3.89
CA VAL A 23 2.31 8.03 2.79
C VAL A 23 1.37 6.83 2.90
N PHE A 24 1.90 5.62 3.11
CA PHE A 24 1.09 4.41 3.26
C PHE A 24 0.18 4.47 4.48
N VAL A 25 0.71 4.78 5.66
CA VAL A 25 -0.12 4.89 6.86
C VAL A 25 -1.15 6.01 6.70
N GLY A 26 -0.76 7.15 6.13
CA GLY A 26 -1.66 8.26 5.84
C GLY A 26 -2.82 7.87 4.92
N PHE A 27 -2.56 7.14 3.83
CA PHE A 27 -3.61 6.63 2.94
C PHE A 27 -4.52 5.62 3.63
N CYS A 28 -3.97 4.72 4.44
CA CYS A 28 -4.75 3.77 5.25
C CYS A 28 -5.77 4.47 6.15
N TRP A 29 -5.34 5.52 6.86
CA TRP A 29 -6.22 6.26 7.76
C TRP A 29 -7.18 7.18 7.01
N SER A 30 -6.76 7.72 5.86
CA SER A 30 -7.60 8.57 4.99
C SER A 30 -8.67 7.78 4.23
N TYR A 31 -8.56 6.45 4.16
CA TYR A 31 -9.58 5.60 3.56
C TYR A 31 -10.96 5.83 4.19
N GLY A 32 -11.03 6.04 5.51
CA GLY A 32 -12.27 6.30 6.22
C GLY A 32 -13.03 7.53 5.72
N THR A 33 -12.34 8.59 5.28
CA THR A 33 -13.00 9.78 4.73
C THR A 33 -13.45 9.58 3.29
N VAL A 34 -12.68 8.82 2.49
CA VAL A 34 -13.01 8.55 1.08
C VAL A 34 -14.29 7.73 0.96
N ILE A 35 -14.51 6.75 1.84
CA ILE A 35 -15.71 5.90 1.78
C ILE A 35 -17.01 6.67 2.08
N VAL A 36 -16.95 7.70 2.92
CA VAL A 36 -18.12 8.48 3.34
C VAL A 36 -18.66 9.28 2.16
N GLU A 37 -17.77 9.90 1.39
CA GLU A 37 -18.17 10.61 0.16
C GLU A 37 -18.63 9.63 -0.93
N PHE A 38 -17.95 8.48 -1.07
CA PHE A 38 -18.36 7.45 -2.04
C PHE A 38 -19.76 6.90 -1.77
N LYS A 39 -20.12 6.75 -0.49
CA LYS A 39 -21.47 6.33 -0.04
C LYS A 39 -22.52 7.41 -0.31
N LYS A 40 -22.16 8.68 -0.14
CA LYS A 40 -23.05 9.81 -0.44
C LYS A 40 -23.40 9.86 -1.93
N GLU A 41 -22.45 9.52 -2.79
CA GLU A 41 -22.64 9.48 -4.25
C GLU A 41 -23.36 8.19 -4.71
N ASN A 42 -23.21 7.08 -3.98
CA ASN A 42 -23.90 5.82 -4.27
C ASN A 42 -24.66 5.31 -3.03
N SER A 43 -25.86 5.87 -2.82
CA SER A 43 -26.71 5.61 -1.64
C SER A 43 -27.27 4.18 -1.52
N THR A 44 -27.00 3.29 -2.48
CA THR A 44 -27.47 1.90 -2.52
C THR A 44 -26.50 0.90 -1.90
N LEU A 45 -25.29 1.32 -1.51
CA LEU A 45 -24.27 0.42 -0.99
C LEU A 45 -24.32 0.28 0.53
N SER A 46 -24.06 -0.95 0.99
CA SER A 46 -24.02 -1.29 2.41
C SER A 46 -22.71 -0.84 3.06
N ASP A 47 -22.81 -0.22 4.23
CA ASP A 47 -21.66 0.16 5.07
C ASP A 47 -20.73 -1.02 5.34
N THR A 48 -21.31 -2.21 5.47
CA THR A 48 -20.60 -3.45 5.72
C THR A 48 -19.65 -3.78 4.58
N GLU A 49 -20.08 -3.66 3.32
CA GLU A 49 -19.25 -3.99 2.15
C GLU A 49 -18.06 -3.03 2.03
N MET A 50 -18.27 -1.74 2.32
CA MET A 50 -17.20 -0.73 2.28
C MET A 50 -16.16 -0.92 3.39
N SER A 51 -16.60 -1.33 4.58
CA SER A 51 -15.72 -1.65 5.70
C SER A 51 -14.86 -2.90 5.44
N TRP A 52 -15.42 -3.88 4.74
CA TRP A 52 -14.67 -5.08 4.31
C TRP A 52 -13.52 -4.75 3.36
N ILE A 53 -13.68 -3.80 2.43
CA ILE A 53 -12.61 -3.38 1.49
C ILE A 53 -11.36 -2.90 2.24
N GLY A 54 -11.55 -2.00 3.22
CA GLY A 54 -10.45 -1.44 4.01
C GLY A 54 -9.81 -2.46 4.94
N SER A 55 -10.64 -3.27 5.60
CA SER A 55 -10.19 -4.31 6.53
C SER A 55 -9.38 -5.39 5.80
N VAL A 56 -9.86 -5.87 4.65
CA VAL A 56 -9.15 -6.87 3.85
C VAL A 56 -7.85 -6.30 3.30
N GLY A 57 -7.83 -5.05 2.84
CA GLY A 57 -6.59 -4.42 2.36
C GLY A 57 -5.50 -4.37 3.43
N GLN A 58 -5.86 -4.03 4.68
CA GLN A 58 -4.91 -4.03 5.79
C GLN A 58 -4.53 -5.44 6.25
N SER A 59 -5.50 -6.34 6.43
CA SER A 59 -5.24 -7.70 6.89
C SER A 59 -4.42 -8.50 5.88
N PHE A 60 -4.62 -8.27 4.58
CA PHE A 60 -3.86 -8.93 3.52
C PHE A 60 -2.38 -8.56 3.56
N GLY A 61 -2.04 -7.31 3.92
CA GLY A 61 -0.64 -6.93 4.11
C GLY A 61 0.06 -7.76 5.20
N GLY A 62 -0.64 -8.06 6.31
CA GLY A 62 -0.09 -8.93 7.36
C GLY A 62 0.14 -10.37 6.89
N VAL A 63 -0.74 -10.91 6.05
CA VAL A 63 -0.64 -12.28 5.51
C VAL A 63 0.49 -12.40 4.48
N VAL A 64 0.70 -11.36 3.66
CA VAL A 64 1.72 -11.37 2.60
C VAL A 64 3.11 -11.00 3.14
N ALA A 65 3.22 -10.34 4.30
CA ALA A 65 4.48 -9.99 4.94
C ALA A 65 5.53 -11.13 4.99
N PRO A 66 5.24 -12.36 5.46
CA PRO A 66 6.22 -13.46 5.46
C PRO A 66 6.62 -13.90 4.05
N LEU A 67 5.71 -13.81 3.08
CA LEU A 67 5.97 -14.16 1.68
C LEU A 67 6.92 -13.15 1.04
N ILE A 68 6.72 -11.85 1.30
CA ILE A 68 7.63 -10.79 0.87
C ILE A 68 8.99 -10.93 1.56
N LEU A 69 9.03 -11.28 2.85
CA LEU A 69 10.27 -11.49 3.58
C LEU A 69 11.09 -12.64 2.96
N PHE A 70 10.43 -13.74 2.57
CA PHE A 70 11.06 -14.85 1.87
C PHE A 70 11.60 -14.43 0.49
N CYS A 71 10.82 -13.67 -0.28
CA CYS A 71 11.26 -13.13 -1.57
C CYS A 71 12.43 -12.13 -1.40
N ALA A 72 12.39 -11.25 -0.40
CA ALA A 72 13.44 -10.28 -0.12
C ALA A 72 14.76 -10.96 0.30
N HIS A 73 14.69 -12.06 1.04
CA HIS A 73 15.87 -12.84 1.39
C HIS A 73 16.53 -13.51 0.17
N ARG A 74 15.75 -13.79 -0.89
CA ARG A 74 16.23 -14.50 -2.09
C ARG A 74 16.62 -13.59 -3.25
N TYR A 75 15.95 -12.45 -3.41
CA TYR A 75 16.14 -11.49 -4.51
C TYR A 75 16.72 -10.15 -4.06
N GLY A 76 16.88 -9.93 -2.75
CA GLY A 76 17.36 -8.69 -2.16
C GLY A 76 16.22 -7.70 -1.84
N PHE A 77 16.36 -6.99 -0.72
CA PHE A 77 15.36 -6.04 -0.23
C PHE A 77 15.09 -4.87 -1.19
N GLN A 78 16.11 -4.42 -1.93
CA GLN A 78 15.98 -3.28 -2.85
C GLN A 78 15.03 -3.59 -4.02
N LEU A 79 15.14 -4.79 -4.61
CA LEU A 79 14.30 -5.21 -5.73
C LEU A 79 12.85 -5.39 -5.28
N SER A 80 12.63 -6.03 -4.13
CA SER A 80 11.28 -6.19 -3.57
C SER A 80 10.60 -4.84 -3.28
N PHE A 81 11.36 -3.85 -2.79
CA PHE A 81 10.83 -2.51 -2.55
C PHE A 81 10.41 -1.80 -3.85
N ILE A 82 11.26 -1.84 -4.88
CA ILE A 82 10.95 -1.21 -6.18
C ILE A 82 9.74 -1.86 -6.84
N ILE A 83 9.66 -3.20 -6.85
CA ILE A 83 8.53 -3.94 -7.43
C ILE A 83 7.22 -3.54 -6.73
N SER A 84 7.24 -3.48 -5.41
CA SER A 84 6.07 -3.10 -4.60
C SER A 84 5.64 -1.65 -4.83
N LEU A 85 6.59 -0.73 -5.01
CA LEU A 85 6.30 0.67 -5.28
C LEU A 85 5.67 0.85 -6.67
N VAL A 86 6.19 0.15 -7.69
CA VAL A 86 5.60 0.11 -9.03
C VAL A 86 4.18 -0.48 -8.99
N LEU A 87 4.01 -1.59 -8.26
CA LEU A 87 2.72 -2.25 -8.10
C LEU A 87 1.69 -1.33 -7.42
N CYS A 88 2.12 -0.55 -6.43
CA CYS A 88 1.29 0.46 -5.76
C CYS A 88 0.87 1.60 -6.71
N VAL A 89 1.79 2.13 -7.51
CA VAL A 89 1.47 3.19 -8.47
C VAL A 89 0.49 2.70 -9.53
N ILE A 90 0.70 1.50 -10.07
CA ILE A 90 -0.22 0.89 -11.04
C ILE A 90 -1.60 0.68 -10.41
N SER A 91 -1.64 0.21 -9.16
CA SER A 91 -2.87 0.02 -8.39
C SER A 91 -3.66 1.30 -8.18
N LEU A 92 -3.00 2.39 -7.78
CA LEU A 92 -3.62 3.69 -7.60
C LEU A 92 -4.11 4.25 -8.93
N PHE A 93 -3.33 4.09 -10.00
CA PHE A 93 -3.70 4.54 -11.34
C PHE A 93 -4.93 3.79 -11.88
N ILE A 94 -4.97 2.46 -11.73
CA ILE A 94 -6.13 1.65 -12.09
C ILE A 94 -7.33 2.03 -11.21
N SER A 95 -7.14 2.22 -9.91
CA SER A 95 -8.23 2.62 -9.00
C SER A 95 -8.81 3.99 -9.35
N SER A 96 -8.00 4.90 -9.90
CA SER A 96 -8.49 6.19 -10.43
C SER A 96 -9.39 6.06 -11.65
N LEU A 97 -9.31 4.96 -12.39
CA LEU A 97 -10.10 4.74 -13.62
C LEU A 97 -11.39 3.96 -13.34
N VAL A 98 -11.54 3.36 -12.17
CA VAL A 98 -12.65 2.43 -11.90
C VAL A 98 -13.64 3.02 -10.91
N GLN A 99 -14.88 3.21 -11.38
CA GLN A 99 -16.01 3.73 -10.58
C GLN A 99 -16.83 2.62 -9.89
N ASN A 100 -16.49 1.34 -10.11
CA ASN A 100 -17.21 0.20 -9.53
C ASN A 100 -16.56 -0.30 -8.24
N ILE A 101 -17.32 -0.35 -7.14
CA ILE A 101 -16.83 -0.74 -5.81
C ILE A 101 -16.24 -2.15 -5.74
N ARG A 102 -16.79 -3.12 -6.49
CA ARG A 102 -16.27 -4.49 -6.53
C ARG A 102 -14.90 -4.56 -7.21
N TRP A 103 -14.66 -3.68 -8.17
CA TRP A 103 -13.37 -3.55 -8.81
C TRP A 103 -12.40 -2.76 -7.93
N LEU A 104 -12.88 -1.73 -7.23
CA LEU A 104 -12.10 -0.99 -6.24
C LEU A 104 -11.57 -1.93 -5.13
N PHE A 105 -12.39 -2.89 -4.67
CA PHE A 105 -11.96 -3.95 -3.74
C PHE A 105 -10.73 -4.71 -4.27
N LEU A 106 -10.71 -5.03 -5.57
CA LEU A 106 -9.70 -5.89 -6.17
C LEU A 106 -8.45 -5.11 -6.60
N THR A 107 -8.62 -3.88 -7.08
CA THR A 107 -7.53 -3.02 -7.59
C THR A 107 -6.87 -2.17 -6.50
N TYR A 108 -7.59 -1.87 -5.42
CA TYR A 108 -7.06 -1.17 -4.26
C TYR A 108 -6.56 -2.15 -3.20
N SER A 109 -7.40 -3.02 -2.65
CA SER A 109 -7.05 -3.77 -1.44
C SER A 109 -5.92 -4.78 -1.62
N LEU A 110 -5.90 -5.53 -2.73
CA LEU A 110 -4.88 -6.57 -2.96
C LEU A 110 -3.48 -5.99 -3.26
N PRO A 111 -3.33 -5.06 -4.23
CA PRO A 111 -2.00 -4.56 -4.56
C PRO A 111 -1.47 -3.61 -3.48
N TYR A 112 -2.35 -2.86 -2.83
CA TYR A 112 -2.00 -2.00 -1.71
C TYR A 112 -1.55 -2.81 -0.50
N GLY A 113 -2.26 -3.90 -0.18
CA GLY A 113 -1.84 -4.83 0.88
C GLY A 113 -0.47 -5.44 0.58
N PHE A 114 -0.23 -5.84 -0.67
CA PHE A 114 1.08 -6.35 -1.11
C PHE A 114 2.18 -5.28 -0.97
N ALA A 115 1.90 -4.05 -1.38
CA ALA A 115 2.87 -2.97 -1.29
C ALA A 115 3.17 -2.57 0.17
N ASN A 116 2.15 -2.50 1.03
CA ASN A 116 2.32 -2.20 2.46
C ASN A 116 3.13 -3.26 3.21
N ALA A 117 3.15 -4.51 2.72
CA ALA A 117 3.94 -5.59 3.29
C ALA A 117 5.44 -5.50 2.92
N ALA A 118 5.80 -4.75 1.88
CA ALA A 118 7.17 -4.60 1.39
C ALA A 118 7.88 -3.30 1.81
N VAL A 119 7.10 -2.32 2.30
CA VAL A 119 7.57 -1.06 2.87
C VAL A 119 7.66 -1.20 4.39
#